data_AF-A0A3D4PSM0-F1
#
_entry.id   AF-A0A3D4PSM0-F1
#
_cell.length_a   1.000
_cell.length_b   1.000
_cell.length_c   1.000
_cell.angle_alpha   90.00
_cell.angle_beta   90.00
_cell.angle_gamma   90.00
#
_symmetry.space_group_name_H-M   'P 1'
#
loop_
_entity.id
_entity.type
_entity.pdbx_description
1 polymer ?
#
loop_
_entity_poly.entity_id
_entity_poly.type
_entity_poly.pdbx_seq_one_letter_code
_entity_poly.pdbx_strand_id
1 'polypeptide(L)'
;RVEGTVLRAGRAHIDAQWLGDVVVARGEAAREARGPALAARGWHLIRGGIDGLVIVQNTDPDDPITSWTISTRTPDRLAAAIQDARVAASLPD
;
A
#
# COMPACT_ATOMS: atom_id res chain seq x y z
N ARG A 1 -6.95 -1.94 -4.48
CA ARG A 1 -8.22 -1.18 -4.41
C ARG A 1 -8.68 -1.14 -2.97
N VAL A 2 -9.53 -0.19 -2.61
CA VAL A 2 -10.07 -0.09 -1.26
C VAL A 2 -11.57 -0.36 -1.32
N GLU A 3 -12.09 -1.15 -0.37
CA GLU A 3 -13.50 -1.49 -0.20
C GLU A 3 -13.90 -1.24 1.25
N GLY A 4 -14.71 -0.20 1.50
CA GLY A 4 -14.92 0.28 2.87
C GLY A 4 -13.58 0.65 3.50
N THR A 5 -13.28 0.06 4.66
CA THR A 5 -11.99 0.21 5.36
C THR A 5 -10.94 -0.82 4.96
N VAL A 6 -11.19 -1.68 3.96
CA VAL A 6 -10.27 -2.78 3.63
C VAL A 6 -9.47 -2.47 2.37
N LEU A 7 -8.14 -2.46 2.47
CA LEU A 7 -7.24 -2.47 1.32
C LEU A 7 -7.13 -3.90 0.78
N ARG A 8 -7.37 -4.07 -0.52
CA ARG A 8 -7.15 -5.33 -1.25
C ARG A 8 -6.09 -5.16 -2.33
N ALA A 9 -5.08 -6.05 -2.32
CA ALA A 9 -4.04 -6.10 -3.34
C ALA A 9 -3.73 -7.55 -3.73
N GLY A 10 -4.24 -7.98 -4.89
CA GLY A 10 -4.11 -9.37 -5.34
C GLY A 10 -4.95 -10.28 -4.44
N ARG A 11 -4.33 -11.32 -3.87
CA ARG A 11 -4.98 -12.23 -2.92
C ARG A 11 -4.97 -11.73 -1.47
N ALA A 12 -4.13 -10.74 -1.16
CA ALA A 12 -4.01 -10.22 0.20
C ALA A 12 -4.99 -9.08 0.44
N HIS A 13 -5.45 -8.97 1.68
CA HIS A 13 -6.24 -7.86 2.16
C HIS A 13 -5.83 -7.51 3.61
N ILE A 14 -6.06 -6.26 3.99
CA ILE A 14 -5.73 -5.73 5.32
C ILE A 14 -6.71 -4.61 5.67
N ASP A 15 -7.12 -4.56 6.94
CA ASP A 15 -7.95 -3.46 7.45
C ASP A 15 -7.11 -2.18 7.57
N ALA A 16 -7.68 -1.04 7.16
CA ALA A 16 -6.98 0.24 7.11
C ALA A 16 -6.57 0.76 8.48
N GLN A 17 -7.13 0.25 9.58
CA GLN A 17 -6.64 0.56 10.93
C GLN A 17 -5.17 0.17 11.13
N TRP A 18 -4.69 -0.83 10.38
CA TRP A 18 -3.31 -1.32 10.41
C TRP A 18 -2.42 -0.72 9.32
N LEU A 19 -2.91 0.29 8.60
CA LEU A 19 -2.12 0.97 7.59
C LEU A 19 -1.53 2.26 8.18
N GLY A 20 -0.22 2.41 8.02
CA GLY A 20 0.53 3.59 8.42
C GLY A 20 0.77 4.55 7.26
N ASP A 21 2.00 5.05 7.18
CA ASP A 21 2.41 6.01 6.15
C ASP A 21 2.19 5.47 4.73
N VAL A 22 1.73 6.36 3.84
CA VAL A 22 1.45 6.06 2.43
C VAL A 22 2.35 6.92 1.56
N VAL A 23 3.17 6.28 0.73
CA VAL A 23 4.10 6.95 -0.19
C VAL A 23 3.74 6.59 -1.63
N VAL A 24 3.60 7.61 -2.48
CA VAL A 24 3.49 7.44 -3.92
C VAL A 24 4.87 7.56 -4.55
N ALA A 25 5.25 6.59 -5.38
CA ALA A 25 6.49 6.62 -6.13
C ALA A 25 6.26 6.48 -7.64
N ARG A 26 7.11 7.14 -8.42
CA ARG A 26 7.12 7.14 -9.90
C ARG A 26 8.55 7.18 -10.41
N GLY A 27 8.75 6.84 -11.68
CA GLY A 27 10.05 6.94 -12.35
C GLY A 27 11.15 6.20 -11.57
N GLU A 28 12.25 6.90 -11.28
CA GLU A 28 13.38 6.34 -10.56
C GLU A 28 13.06 5.89 -9.13
N ALA A 29 12.29 6.68 -8.37
CA ALA A 29 11.86 6.27 -7.04
C ALA A 29 11.04 4.97 -7.08
N ALA A 30 10.22 4.79 -8.13
CA ALA A 30 9.49 3.54 -8.33
C ALA A 30 10.41 2.38 -8.76
N ARG A 31 11.47 2.65 -9.55
CA ARG A 31 12.46 1.63 -9.91
C ARG A 31 13.22 1.15 -8.67
N GLU A 32 13.63 2.07 -7.81
CA GLU A 32 14.32 1.77 -6.55
C GLU A 32 13.43 0.97 -5.61
N ALA A 33 12.19 1.43 -5.36
CA ALA A 33 11.25 0.79 -4.46
C ALA A 33 10.76 -0.60 -4.91
N ARG A 34 10.84 -0.93 -6.21
CA ARG A 34 10.53 -2.28 -6.73
C ARG A 34 11.76 -3.17 -6.90
N GLY A 35 12.96 -2.64 -6.65
CA GLY A 35 14.23 -3.30 -6.86
C GLY A 35 15.08 -3.25 -5.59
N PRO A 36 16.21 -2.50 -5.58
CA PRO A 36 17.15 -2.51 -4.46
C PRO A 36 16.55 -2.15 -3.09
N ALA A 37 15.55 -1.26 -3.04
CA ALA A 37 14.90 -0.85 -1.80
C ALA A 37 13.60 -1.63 -1.52
N LEU A 38 13.31 -2.69 -2.29
CA LEU A 38 12.13 -3.50 -2.06
C LEU A 38 12.22 -4.15 -0.67
N ALA A 39 11.24 -3.85 0.18
CA ALA A 39 11.23 -4.35 1.55
C ALA A 39 11.24 -5.89 1.57
N ALA A 40 12.28 -6.49 2.17
CA ALA A 40 12.43 -7.94 2.26
C ALA A 40 11.24 -8.61 3.00
N ARG A 41 10.69 -7.91 4.00
CA ARG A 41 9.51 -8.34 4.76
C ARG A 41 8.24 -7.61 4.29
N GLY A 42 8.07 -7.45 3.00
CA GLY A 42 6.90 -6.78 2.42
C GLY A 42 5.95 -7.71 1.68
N TRP A 43 4.68 -7.31 1.57
CA TRP A 43 3.78 -7.82 0.55
C TRP A 43 3.99 -7.02 -0.74
N HIS A 44 4.25 -7.71 -1.86
CA HIS A 44 4.53 -7.05 -3.13
C HIS A 44 3.53 -7.47 -4.20
N LEU A 45 2.80 -6.49 -4.74
CA LEU A 45 1.99 -6.66 -5.95
C LEU A 45 2.60 -5.81 -7.06
N ILE A 46 3.70 -6.29 -7.62
CA ILE A 46 4.40 -5.60 -8.71
C ILE A 46 3.90 -6.13 -10.06
N ARG A 47 3.59 -5.22 -10.99
CA ARG A 47 3.12 -5.55 -12.34
C ARG A 47 4.01 -4.87 -13.38
N GLY A 48 4.52 -5.64 -14.34
CA GLY A 48 5.28 -5.11 -15.46
C GLY A 48 4.47 -4.10 -16.29
N GLY A 49 5.13 -3.07 -16.82
CA GLY A 49 4.49 -2.03 -17.62
C GLY A 49 3.56 -1.09 -16.84
N ILE A 50 3.67 -1.05 -15.51
CA ILE A 50 3.02 -0.04 -14.65
C ILE A 50 4.09 0.72 -13.88
N ASP A 51 4.14 2.03 -14.08
CA ASP A 51 5.19 2.89 -13.54
C ASP A 51 4.87 3.48 -12.16
N GLY A 52 3.58 3.53 -11.80
CA GLY A 52 3.13 4.02 -10.51
C GLY A 52 3.22 2.95 -9.44
N LEU A 53 3.77 3.32 -8.28
CA LEU A 53 3.74 2.53 -7.05
C LEU A 53 3.07 3.31 -5.93
N VAL A 54 2.38 2.57 -5.08
CA VAL A 54 2.01 3.00 -3.73
C VAL A 54 2.69 2.05 -2.76
N ILE A 55 3.45 2.61 -1.81
CA ILE A 55 4.07 1.89 -0.70
C ILE A 55 3.31 2.28 0.55
N VAL A 56 2.87 1.31 1.34
CA VAL A 56 2.10 1.53 2.57
C VAL A 56 2.77 0.80 3.71
N GLN A 57 2.98 1.47 4.83
CA GLN A 57 3.44 0.80 6.05
C GLN A 57 2.34 -0.11 6.61
N ASN A 58 2.72 -1.32 7.04
CA ASN A 58 1.87 -2.14 7.90
C ASN A 58 2.26 -1.88 9.36
N THR A 59 1.29 -1.53 10.19
CA THR A 59 1.48 -1.23 11.61
C THR A 59 0.87 -2.28 12.53
N ASP A 60 0.37 -3.39 12.00
CA ASP A 60 -0.09 -4.53 12.80
C ASP A 60 1.12 -5.16 13.52
N PRO A 61 1.14 -5.17 14.87
CA PRO A 61 2.25 -5.74 15.63
C PRO A 61 2.35 -7.27 15.49
N ASP A 62 1.25 -7.93 15.10
CA ASP A 62 1.18 -9.39 14.98
C ASP A 62 1.43 -9.88 13.54
N ASP A 63 1.50 -8.96 12.57
CA ASP A 63 1.82 -9.29 11.17
C ASP A 63 3.34 -9.18 10.90
N PRO A 64 4.02 -10.26 10.47
CA PRO A 64 5.43 -10.19 10.10
C PRO A 64 5.72 -9.35 8.84
N ILE A 65 4.70 -8.98 8.06
CA ILE A 65 4.79 -8.10 6.90
C ILE A 65 4.82 -6.65 7.35
N THR A 66 5.87 -5.92 6.99
CA THR A 66 6.11 -4.55 7.45
C THR A 66 5.65 -3.47 6.45
N SER A 67 5.43 -3.83 5.19
CA SER A 67 4.96 -2.89 4.17
C SER A 67 4.29 -3.57 2.97
N TRP A 68 3.51 -2.79 2.24
CA TRP A 68 2.83 -3.18 1.01
C TRP A 68 3.32 -2.33 -0.16
N THR A 69 3.94 -2.94 -1.17
CA THR A 69 4.38 -2.26 -2.41
C THR A 69 3.48 -2.66 -3.57
N ILE A 70 2.69 -1.73 -4.10
CA ILE A 70 1.58 -2.01 -5.01
C ILE A 70 1.73 -1.22 -6.32
N SER A 71 1.84 -1.91 -7.45
CA SER A 71 1.74 -1.29 -8.78
C SER A 71 0.32 -0.86 -9.10
N THR A 72 0.16 0.38 -9.52
CA THR A 72 -1.12 0.94 -9.99
C THR A 72 -0.91 2.03 -11.03
N ARG A 73 -1.84 2.11 -12.00
CA ARG A 73 -1.85 3.19 -13.00
C ARG A 73 -2.38 4.51 -12.43
N THR A 74 -3.00 4.48 -11.25
CA THR A 74 -3.58 5.64 -10.58
C THR A 74 -3.07 5.72 -9.13
N PRO A 75 -1.77 5.96 -8.90
CA PRO A 75 -1.19 5.87 -7.57
C PRO A 75 -1.71 6.94 -6.62
N ASP A 76 -1.92 8.19 -7.06
CA ASP A 76 -2.47 9.22 -6.17
C ASP A 76 -3.90 8.87 -5.74
N ARG A 77 -4.73 8.36 -6.67
CA ARG A 77 -6.09 7.90 -6.35
C ARG A 77 -6.09 6.75 -5.35
N LEU A 78 -5.18 5.78 -5.50
CA LEU A 78 -5.09 4.67 -4.56
C LEU A 78 -4.59 5.15 -3.19
N ALA A 79 -3.60 6.03 -3.15
CA ALA A 79 -3.09 6.61 -1.91
C ALA A 79 -4.18 7.40 -1.17
N ALA A 80 -4.92 8.27 -1.87
CA ALA A 80 -6.05 9.01 -1.31
C ALA A 80 -7.11 8.06 -0.73
N ALA A 81 -7.52 7.03 -1.49
CA ALA A 81 -8.50 6.06 -1.00
C ALA A 81 -8.02 5.28 0.24
N ILE A 82 -6.72 5.00 0.36
CA ILE A 82 -6.15 4.39 1.56
C ILE A 82 -6.23 5.36 2.74
N GLN A 83 -5.87 6.63 2.53
CA GLN A 83 -5.94 7.64 3.58
C GLN A 83 -7.38 7.85 4.08
N ASP A 84 -8.35 7.95 3.17
CA ASP A 84 -9.77 8.06 3.53
C ASP A 84 -10.25 6.85 4.34
N ALA A 85 -9.84 5.65 3.95
CA ALA A 85 -10.17 4.42 4.68
C ALA A 85 -9.52 4.36 6.07
N ARG A 86 -8.28 4.86 6.23
CA ARG A 86 -7.63 4.96 7.54
C ARG A 86 -8.40 5.87 8.49
N VAL A 87 -8.84 7.03 7.98
CA VAL A 87 -9.67 7.96 8.76
C VAL A 87 -10.99 7.29 9.14
N ALA A 88 -11.67 6.66 8.18
CA ALA A 88 -12.93 5.96 8.45
C ALA A 88 -12.79 4.82 9.47
N ALA A 89 -11.70 4.03 9.41
CA ALA A 89 -11.44 2.94 10.35
C ALA A 89 -11.10 3.43 11.77
N SER A 90 -10.66 4.69 11.91
CA SER A 90 -10.34 5.29 13.21
C SER A 90 -11.53 5.94 13.91
N LEU A 91 -12.65 6.14 13.21
CA LEU A 91 -13.87 6.71 13.78
C LEU A 91 -14.66 5.61 14.49
N PRO A 92 -15.16 5.85 15.72
CA PRO A 92 -16.13 4.97 16.34
C PRO A 92 -17.46 5.00 15.57
N ASP A 93 -18.18 3.87 15.58
CA ASP A 93 -19.53 3.71 15.00
C ASP A 93 -20.55 4.74 15.50
#